data_AF-A0A6D2HY33-F1
#
_entry.id   AF-A0A6D2HY33-F1
#
_cell.length_a   1.000
_cell.length_b   1.000
_cell.length_c   1.000
_cell.angle_alpha   90.00
_cell.angle_beta   90.00
_cell.angle_gamma   90.00
#
_symmetry.space_group_name_H-M   'P 1'
#
loop_
_entity.id
_entity.type
_entity.pdbx_description
1 polymer ?
#
loop_
_entity_poly.entity_id
_entity_poly.type
_entity_poly.pdbx_seq_one_letter_code
_entity_poly.pdbx_strand_id
1 'polypeptide(L)'
;MARETISEQTLAGEASSSSRKRQRLNSIVGEEVVEEEIEEEEEEEVITEVRSGTMSDLDLLECPVCCNALTAPIFQCDNGHIACSSCCVNLRHKCPACTLPIGNYRCRIMERVVEAIIVPCPNAIHGCSEKFSYGKELVHEKQCGFSCGHIDDDVFLFLQECSDGNQNVDSDEVVAEARSGTMFELDLLDCPVCFKALTAPIYQCDNGHIACSSCCVDVRHKCSACTLPIGNYRCRIMERVVEAIIVPCPNTKHGCPEKFSYGEELVHEKQCGFALCHCPERSCKYAGVYKDLYLHYNDNHRDGWNIFACGLAIQAWMHTCDKILVLQETRAGALVTVQCFEEPNGMFVSVNCIAPSAPGVGEFAYVLSYSDGGKTVSFEMSEMNRIRKVSFQNPEDYMSIPDHCMLFRDSLKMKICIRRRGEKKKEGDEN
;
A
#
# COMPACT_ATOMS: atom_id res chain seq x y z
N MET A 1 55.07 -52.65 -29.29
CA MET A 1 54.00 -53.50 -29.85
C MET A 1 52.80 -52.62 -30.20
N ALA A 2 51.67 -53.14 -30.69
CA ALA A 2 50.58 -52.38 -31.33
C ALA A 2 50.16 -51.08 -30.58
N ARG A 3 49.91 -49.91 -31.20
CA ARG A 3 49.27 -49.48 -32.47
C ARG A 3 47.75 -49.62 -32.54
N GLU A 4 47.09 -48.47 -32.47
CA GLU A 4 46.05 -47.93 -33.38
C GLU A 4 46.11 -46.37 -33.25
N THR A 5 45.77 -45.45 -34.17
CA THR A 5 44.98 -45.33 -35.43
C THR A 5 43.46 -45.18 -35.27
N ILE A 6 42.77 -44.24 -35.96
CA ILE A 6 43.17 -43.31 -37.04
C ILE A 6 42.39 -41.96 -36.96
N SER A 7 42.67 -41.05 -37.90
CA SER A 7 42.12 -39.69 -38.09
C SER A 7 40.71 -39.67 -38.76
N GLU A 8 40.02 -38.59 -39.19
CA GLU A 8 40.21 -37.11 -39.19
C GLU A 8 38.90 -36.35 -39.57
N GLN A 9 38.92 -35.00 -39.47
CA GLN A 9 38.21 -33.97 -40.27
C GLN A 9 36.65 -33.86 -40.38
N THR A 10 36.20 -32.60 -40.17
CA THR A 10 35.08 -31.85 -40.80
C THR A 10 33.64 -32.39 -40.84
N LEU A 11 32.70 -31.53 -40.42
CA LEU A 11 31.63 -31.00 -41.29
C LEU A 11 30.98 -29.73 -40.69
N ALA A 12 30.12 -29.05 -41.44
CA ALA A 12 29.44 -27.81 -41.04
C ALA A 12 27.91 -27.98 -40.98
N GLY A 13 27.22 -27.07 -40.28
CA GLY A 13 25.78 -26.87 -40.31
C GLY A 13 25.48 -25.40 -40.00
N GLU A 14 25.15 -24.55 -40.97
CA GLU A 14 23.86 -24.44 -41.70
C GLU A 14 22.77 -23.72 -40.90
N ALA A 15 22.61 -22.43 -41.21
CA ALA A 15 21.36 -21.70 -40.95
C ALA A 15 20.41 -21.91 -42.13
N SER A 16 19.12 -22.15 -41.87
CA SER A 16 18.12 -22.40 -42.92
C SER A 16 16.95 -21.42 -42.83
N SER A 17 16.80 -20.57 -43.85
CA SER A 17 15.65 -19.71 -44.08
C SER A 17 14.88 -20.14 -45.34
N SER A 18 13.60 -20.51 -45.18
CA SER A 18 12.69 -20.87 -46.28
C SER A 18 11.25 -20.91 -45.74
N SER A 19 10.18 -20.49 -46.43
CA SER A 19 10.06 -20.02 -47.81
C SER A 19 8.90 -19.02 -48.02
N ARG A 20 8.79 -18.45 -49.22
CA ARG A 20 7.70 -17.54 -49.67
C ARG A 20 7.08 -18.01 -51.00
N LYS A 21 5.83 -17.60 -51.28
CA LYS A 21 5.07 -17.63 -52.58
C LYS A 21 4.68 -19.04 -53.09
N ARG A 22 3.41 -19.32 -53.42
CA ARG A 22 2.64 -18.75 -54.56
C ARG A 22 1.11 -18.97 -54.42
N GLN A 23 0.31 -17.91 -54.60
CA GLN A 23 -0.61 -17.63 -55.74
C GLN A 23 -1.89 -18.48 -55.91
N ARG A 24 -3.06 -17.84 -55.81
CA ARG A 24 -4.00 -17.61 -56.94
C ARG A 24 -4.97 -16.45 -56.65
N LEU A 25 -5.80 -16.08 -57.64
CA LEU A 25 -6.66 -14.89 -57.69
C LEU A 25 -7.94 -15.19 -58.49
N ASN A 26 -8.90 -14.24 -58.52
CA ASN A 26 -10.23 -14.23 -59.18
C ASN A 26 -11.38 -14.83 -58.33
N SER A 27 -12.61 -14.26 -58.26
CA SER A 27 -13.12 -12.96 -58.75
C SER A 27 -14.45 -12.55 -58.07
N ILE A 28 -14.64 -11.23 -57.90
CA ILE A 28 -15.88 -10.41 -58.02
C ILE A 28 -17.25 -11.07 -57.74
N VAL A 29 -18.02 -10.54 -56.75
CA VAL A 29 -19.37 -9.91 -56.88
C VAL A 29 -19.89 -9.47 -55.50
N GLY A 30 -20.42 -8.23 -55.42
CA GLY A 30 -21.62 -7.79 -54.67
C GLY A 30 -21.78 -7.96 -53.14
N GLU A 31 -22.19 -6.85 -52.48
CA GLU A 31 -23.07 -6.78 -51.29
C GLU A 31 -22.56 -7.40 -49.95
N GLU A 32 -22.82 -6.86 -48.75
CA GLU A 32 -23.55 -5.65 -48.30
C GLU A 32 -22.62 -4.73 -47.46
N VAL A 33 -23.08 -3.50 -47.15
CA VAL A 33 -22.45 -2.66 -46.12
C VAL A 33 -23.20 -2.87 -44.82
N VAL A 34 -22.50 -3.36 -43.79
CA VAL A 34 -22.95 -3.30 -42.39
C VAL A 34 -22.14 -2.19 -41.73
N GLU A 35 -22.83 -1.14 -41.29
CA GLU A 35 -22.24 -0.11 -40.44
C GLU A 35 -22.24 -0.66 -39.01
N GLU A 36 -21.09 -1.23 -38.59
CA GLU A 36 -20.87 -1.55 -37.19
C GLU A 36 -20.67 -0.23 -36.43
N GLU A 37 -21.67 0.16 -35.63
CA GLU A 37 -21.55 1.27 -34.69
C GLU A 37 -20.50 0.89 -33.65
N ILE A 38 -19.30 1.47 -33.79
CA ILE A 38 -18.27 1.41 -32.76
C ILE A 38 -18.75 2.32 -31.63
N GLU A 39 -19.28 1.73 -30.56
CA GLU A 39 -19.42 2.41 -29.28
C GLU A 39 -18.01 2.84 -28.84
N GLU A 40 -17.73 4.14 -28.92
CA GLU A 40 -16.50 4.72 -28.38
C GLU A 40 -16.58 4.61 -26.85
N GLU A 41 -16.04 3.50 -26.30
CA GLU A 41 -15.77 3.41 -24.86
C GLU A 41 -14.84 4.57 -24.50
N GLU A 42 -15.40 5.59 -23.84
CA GLU A 42 -14.61 6.66 -23.22
C GLU A 42 -13.68 6.01 -22.19
N GLU A 43 -12.43 5.76 -22.57
CA GLU A 43 -11.36 5.42 -21.63
C GLU A 43 -11.18 6.62 -20.69
N GLU A 44 -11.93 6.63 -19.57
CA GLU A 44 -11.67 7.53 -18.44
C GLU A 44 -10.18 7.43 -18.13
N GLU A 45 -9.42 8.50 -18.42
CA GLU A 45 -7.99 8.52 -18.23
C GLU A 45 -7.70 8.40 -16.74
N VAL A 46 -7.49 7.16 -16.27
CA VAL A 46 -7.34 6.87 -14.85
C VAL A 46 -6.05 7.52 -14.37
N ILE A 47 -6.19 8.72 -13.81
CA ILE A 47 -5.12 9.48 -13.16
C ILE A 47 -4.67 8.66 -11.96
N THR A 48 -3.72 7.77 -12.21
CA THR A 48 -3.08 6.96 -11.18
C THR A 48 -2.18 7.90 -10.38
N GLU A 49 -2.71 8.39 -9.25
CA GLU A 49 -1.96 9.20 -8.29
C GLU A 49 -0.61 8.53 -7.99
N VAL A 50 0.47 9.12 -8.50
CA VAL A 50 1.80 8.50 -8.45
C VAL A 50 2.24 8.44 -6.99
N ARG A 51 2.27 7.22 -6.44
CA ARG A 51 2.65 6.96 -5.05
C ARG A 51 3.99 7.63 -4.76
N SER A 52 3.98 8.52 -3.77
CA SER A 52 5.14 9.32 -3.38
C SER A 52 5.20 9.46 -1.86
N GLY A 53 6.40 9.77 -1.36
CA GLY A 53 6.65 10.09 0.04
C GLY A 53 7.13 11.53 0.21
N THR A 54 6.89 12.11 1.38
CA THR A 54 7.35 13.45 1.76
C THR A 54 8.45 13.34 2.81
N MET A 55 9.52 14.12 2.64
CA MET A 55 10.65 14.18 3.55
C MET A 55 10.81 15.62 4.09
N SER A 56 10.64 15.79 5.40
CA SER A 56 10.79 17.10 6.06
C SER A 56 12.12 17.28 6.79
N ASP A 57 12.77 16.19 7.23
CA ASP A 57 14.14 16.20 7.80
C ASP A 57 15.18 16.29 6.66
N LEU A 58 15.16 17.40 5.91
CA LEU A 58 16.07 17.62 4.77
C LEU A 58 17.53 17.78 5.22
N ASP A 59 17.79 18.08 6.49
CA ASP A 59 19.13 18.09 7.10
C ASP A 59 19.86 16.74 6.96
N LEU A 60 19.13 15.63 6.80
CA LEU A 60 19.68 14.31 6.44
C LEU A 60 20.42 14.29 5.10
N LEU A 61 20.08 15.22 4.20
CA LEU A 61 20.64 15.37 2.87
C LEU A 61 21.80 16.38 2.85
N GLU A 62 22.13 17.00 4.00
CA GLU A 62 23.24 17.96 4.12
C GLU A 62 24.53 17.33 4.67
N CYS A 63 25.65 17.98 4.35
CA CYS A 63 26.95 17.60 4.88
C CYS A 63 27.16 18.22 6.28
N PRO A 64 27.32 17.42 7.36
CA PRO A 64 27.47 17.88 8.76
C PRO A 64 28.84 18.51 9.07
N VAL A 65 29.44 19.17 8.08
CA VAL A 65 30.77 19.80 8.11
C VAL A 65 30.73 21.18 7.43
N CYS A 66 29.86 21.35 6.44
CA CYS A 66 29.72 22.62 5.71
C CYS A 66 28.27 23.10 5.55
N CYS A 67 27.26 22.38 6.03
CA CYS A 67 25.83 22.75 5.94
C CYS A 67 25.44 23.17 4.51
N ASN A 68 25.78 22.30 3.56
CA ASN A 68 25.37 22.36 2.17
C ASN A 68 24.85 20.98 1.79
N ALA A 69 23.93 20.92 0.83
CA ALA A 69 23.46 19.69 0.21
C ALA A 69 24.62 18.77 -0.20
N LEU A 70 24.50 17.49 0.13
CA LEU A 70 25.47 16.45 -0.22
C LEU A 70 25.52 16.27 -1.74
N THR A 71 26.72 16.30 -2.31
CA THR A 71 26.92 16.06 -3.75
C THR A 71 27.85 14.87 -3.97
N ALA A 72 27.58 14.08 -5.02
CA ALA A 72 28.43 12.96 -5.37
C ALA A 72 29.83 13.44 -5.80
N PRO A 73 30.94 12.82 -5.33
CA PRO A 73 30.98 11.63 -4.47
C PRO A 73 30.75 11.94 -2.97
N ILE A 74 29.81 11.21 -2.36
CA ILE A 74 29.52 11.23 -0.92
C ILE A 74 30.32 10.10 -0.26
N PHE A 75 31.00 10.39 0.83
CA PHE A 75 31.82 9.41 1.56
C PHE A 75 31.28 9.11 2.94
N GLN A 76 31.59 7.92 3.44
CA GLN A 76 31.25 7.47 4.79
C GLN A 76 32.45 6.87 5.53
N CYS A 77 32.41 6.93 6.86
CA CYS A 77 33.27 6.14 7.75
C CYS A 77 32.59 4.82 8.16
N ASP A 78 33.33 3.89 8.77
CA ASP A 78 32.84 2.57 9.17
C ASP A 78 31.63 2.61 10.14
N ASN A 79 31.47 3.70 10.89
CA ASN A 79 30.31 3.96 11.76
C ASN A 79 29.06 4.50 11.04
N GLY A 80 29.14 4.79 9.72
CA GLY A 80 28.04 5.29 8.91
C GLY A 80 27.88 6.82 8.86
N HIS A 81 28.72 7.61 9.54
CA HIS A 81 28.72 9.07 9.38
C HIS A 81 29.22 9.48 7.99
N ILE A 82 28.54 10.45 7.37
CA ILE A 82 28.75 10.89 5.99
C ILE A 82 29.41 12.27 5.88
N ALA A 83 30.08 12.55 4.76
CA ALA A 83 30.58 13.88 4.39
C ALA A 83 30.85 13.99 2.88
N CYS A 84 30.83 15.23 2.36
CA CYS A 84 31.29 15.56 1.00
C CYS A 84 32.80 15.31 0.82
N SER A 85 33.21 15.06 -0.43
CA SER A 85 34.61 14.87 -0.84
C SER A 85 35.58 15.92 -0.30
N SER A 86 35.28 17.21 -0.52
CA SER A 86 36.09 18.35 -0.06
C SER A 86 36.21 18.41 1.47
N CYS A 87 35.12 18.08 2.18
CA CYS A 87 35.08 18.05 3.63
C CYS A 87 35.96 16.93 4.20
N CYS A 88 36.01 15.76 3.55
CA CYS A 88 36.91 14.67 3.94
C CYS A 88 38.38 15.08 3.85
N VAL A 89 38.77 15.82 2.80
CA VAL A 89 40.14 16.34 2.62
C VAL A 89 40.47 17.41 3.67
N ASN A 90 39.56 18.37 3.89
CA ASN A 90 39.73 19.43 4.90
C ASN A 90 39.89 18.86 6.32
N LEU A 91 39.14 17.81 6.64
CA LEU A 91 39.24 17.06 7.91
C LEU A 91 40.42 16.07 7.97
N ARG A 92 41.32 16.08 6.97
CA ARG A 92 42.48 15.18 6.87
C ARG A 92 42.10 13.70 7.00
N HIS A 93 40.99 13.32 6.36
CA HIS A 93 40.43 11.97 6.33
C HIS A 93 40.02 11.41 7.71
N LYS A 94 39.66 12.27 8.67
CA LYS A 94 39.08 11.87 9.97
C LYS A 94 37.63 12.31 10.10
N CYS A 95 36.74 11.38 10.45
CA CYS A 95 35.34 11.67 10.75
C CYS A 95 35.24 12.63 11.96
N PRO A 96 34.44 13.72 11.90
CA PRO A 96 34.36 14.67 13.01
C PRO A 96 33.58 14.10 14.21
N ALA A 97 32.60 13.22 13.95
CA ALA A 97 31.74 12.64 14.97
C ALA A 97 32.36 11.45 15.73
N CYS A 98 33.30 10.71 15.14
CA CYS A 98 33.90 9.53 15.78
C CYS A 98 35.39 9.29 15.51
N THR A 99 36.10 10.23 14.87
CA THR A 99 37.55 10.19 14.56
C THR A 99 38.06 9.07 13.64
N LEU A 100 37.24 8.07 13.31
CA LEU A 100 37.52 7.00 12.35
C LEU A 100 37.86 7.55 10.95
N PRO A 101 38.56 6.79 10.09
CA PRO A 101 38.86 7.19 8.71
C PRO A 101 37.59 7.54 7.91
N ILE A 102 37.66 8.58 7.07
CA ILE A 102 36.59 8.97 6.14
C ILE A 102 37.18 9.41 4.78
N GLY A 103 36.45 9.16 3.69
CA GLY A 103 36.91 9.45 2.32
C GLY A 103 37.39 8.22 1.53
N ASN A 104 37.39 7.03 2.13
CA ASN A 104 37.75 5.78 1.43
C ASN A 104 36.53 5.09 0.80
N TYR A 105 35.40 5.04 1.52
CA TYR A 105 34.19 4.34 1.11
C TYR A 105 33.12 5.34 0.66
N ARG A 106 32.58 5.17 -0.56
CA ARG A 106 31.46 5.99 -1.06
C ARG A 106 30.12 5.46 -0.57
N CYS A 107 29.24 6.36 -0.14
CA CYS A 107 27.88 6.03 0.26
C CYS A 107 26.94 6.10 -0.97
N ARG A 108 27.07 5.15 -1.90
CA ARG A 108 26.36 5.15 -3.18
C ARG A 108 24.83 5.22 -3.05
N ILE A 109 24.26 4.65 -2.00
CA ILE A 109 22.83 4.75 -1.74
C ILE A 109 22.42 6.21 -1.44
N MET A 110 23.21 6.92 -0.63
CA MET A 110 22.94 8.33 -0.33
C MET A 110 23.07 9.21 -1.58
N GLU A 111 24.00 8.88 -2.48
CA GLU A 111 24.12 9.57 -3.77
C GLU A 111 22.83 9.46 -4.60
N ARG A 112 22.16 8.29 -4.60
CA ARG A 112 20.85 8.12 -5.25
C ARG A 112 19.71 8.80 -4.48
N VAL A 113 19.70 8.71 -3.15
CA VAL A 113 18.65 9.33 -2.32
C VAL A 113 18.60 10.84 -2.55
N VAL A 114 19.73 11.55 -2.52
CA VAL A 114 19.74 13.00 -2.75
C VAL A 114 19.26 13.37 -4.16
N GLU A 115 19.57 12.55 -5.17
CA GLU A 115 19.08 12.79 -6.53
C GLU A 115 17.59 12.49 -6.72
N ALA A 116 17.02 11.59 -5.91
CA ALA A 116 15.61 11.19 -5.97
C ALA A 116 14.66 12.04 -5.07
N ILE A 117 15.19 12.84 -4.14
CA ILE A 117 14.39 13.83 -3.40
C ILE A 117 14.23 15.09 -4.26
N ILE A 118 13.01 15.34 -4.73
CA ILE A 118 12.63 16.50 -5.53
C ILE A 118 12.09 17.62 -4.63
N VAL A 119 12.64 18.82 -4.74
CA VAL A 119 12.18 20.03 -4.04
C VAL A 119 11.74 21.10 -5.05
N PRO A 120 10.77 21.97 -4.69
CA PRO A 120 10.46 23.15 -5.48
C PRO A 120 11.58 24.19 -5.44
N CYS A 121 11.58 25.09 -6.42
CA CYS A 121 12.35 26.33 -6.36
C CYS A 121 12.01 27.12 -5.06
N PRO A 122 12.99 27.74 -4.37
CA PRO A 122 12.72 28.63 -3.24
C PRO A 122 11.73 29.77 -3.57
N ASN A 123 11.77 30.28 -4.81
CA ASN A 123 10.82 31.30 -5.31
C ASN A 123 9.46 30.72 -5.76
N ALA A 124 9.09 29.50 -5.38
CA ALA A 124 7.77 28.94 -5.69
C ALA A 124 6.63 29.75 -5.07
N ILE A 125 6.85 30.34 -3.88
CA ILE A 125 5.95 31.31 -3.24
C ILE A 125 5.74 32.59 -4.06
N HIS A 126 6.60 32.86 -5.04
CA HIS A 126 6.51 33.98 -5.98
C HIS A 126 6.01 33.56 -7.38
N GLY A 127 5.58 32.30 -7.54
CA GLY A 127 5.01 31.77 -8.79
C GLY A 127 5.91 30.82 -9.59
N CYS A 128 7.12 30.51 -9.10
CA CYS A 128 8.02 29.58 -9.82
C CYS A 128 7.56 28.12 -9.70
N SER A 129 7.08 27.53 -10.81
CA SER A 129 6.65 26.13 -10.87
C SER A 129 7.79 25.10 -10.94
N GLU A 130 9.04 25.55 -11.09
CA GLU A 130 10.20 24.68 -11.32
C GLU A 130 10.55 23.80 -10.11
N LYS A 131 10.98 22.56 -10.38
CA LYS A 131 11.33 21.55 -9.37
C LYS A 131 12.63 20.85 -9.74
N PHE A 132 13.46 20.53 -8.75
CA PHE A 132 14.81 20.00 -8.95
C PHE A 132 15.13 18.92 -7.91
N SER A 133 16.07 18.03 -8.20
CA SER A 133 16.68 17.19 -7.17
C SER A 133 17.43 18.05 -6.16
N TYR A 134 17.32 17.75 -4.87
CA TYR A 134 17.82 18.55 -3.76
C TYR A 134 19.28 19.04 -3.93
N GLY A 135 19.50 20.32 -3.63
CA GLY A 135 20.76 21.05 -3.83
C GLY A 135 20.93 21.67 -5.22
N LYS A 136 20.23 21.19 -6.26
CA LYS A 136 20.33 21.74 -7.63
C LYS A 136 19.42 22.97 -7.83
N GLU A 137 18.37 23.12 -7.04
CA GLU A 137 17.49 24.31 -7.04
C GLU A 137 18.21 25.60 -6.68
N LEU A 138 19.25 25.55 -5.83
CA LEU A 138 20.09 26.69 -5.43
C LEU A 138 21.00 27.21 -6.56
N VAL A 139 21.02 26.51 -7.71
CA VAL A 139 21.65 26.97 -8.95
C VAL A 139 20.64 27.77 -9.78
N HIS A 140 19.40 27.27 -9.90
CA HIS A 140 18.31 27.95 -10.59
C HIS A 140 17.85 29.22 -9.84
N GLU A 141 17.74 29.16 -8.51
CA GLU A 141 17.30 30.28 -7.64
C GLU A 141 17.99 31.60 -7.99
N LYS A 142 19.32 31.57 -8.20
CA LYS A 142 20.19 32.71 -8.53
C LYS A 142 19.99 33.27 -9.94
N GLN A 143 19.17 32.60 -10.75
CA GLN A 143 18.82 32.95 -12.13
C GLN A 143 17.30 32.95 -12.33
N CYS A 144 16.53 32.86 -11.24
CA CYS A 144 15.09 32.69 -11.28
C CYS A 144 14.39 34.03 -11.57
N GLY A 145 13.58 34.06 -12.63
CA GLY A 145 12.78 35.24 -12.99
C GLY A 145 11.71 35.64 -11.97
N PHE A 146 11.44 34.79 -10.97
CA PHE A 146 10.55 35.04 -9.85
C PHE A 146 11.30 35.42 -8.55
N SER A 147 12.61 35.66 -8.62
CA SER A 147 13.36 36.22 -7.48
C SER A 147 12.90 37.66 -7.18
N CYS A 148 12.89 38.06 -5.91
CA CYS A 148 12.40 39.36 -5.46
C CYS A 148 13.28 40.58 -5.86
N GLY A 149 14.17 40.42 -6.84
CA GLY A 149 15.26 41.34 -7.16
C GLY A 149 14.97 42.41 -8.24
N HIS A 150 13.75 42.51 -8.75
CA HIS A 150 13.34 43.56 -9.70
C HIS A 150 11.90 44.02 -9.43
N ILE A 151 11.71 44.74 -8.32
CA ILE A 151 10.62 45.71 -8.19
C ILE A 151 11.17 47.03 -8.78
N ASP A 152 10.60 47.49 -9.90
CA ASP A 152 10.83 48.87 -10.35
C ASP A 152 10.31 49.85 -9.28
N ASP A 153 11.01 50.97 -9.06
CA ASP A 153 10.87 51.85 -7.87
C ASP A 153 9.45 52.45 -7.61
N ASP A 154 8.48 52.23 -8.50
CA ASP A 154 7.11 52.77 -8.44
C ASP A 154 6.08 51.90 -7.66
N VAL A 155 6.46 50.73 -7.11
CA VAL A 155 5.54 49.85 -6.33
C VAL A 155 5.94 49.70 -4.85
N PHE A 156 6.43 50.78 -4.25
CA PHE A 156 6.64 50.89 -2.80
C PHE A 156 5.31 51.01 -2.03
N LEU A 157 4.61 49.90 -1.71
CA LEU A 157 3.44 49.96 -0.80
C LEU A 157 2.92 48.68 -0.11
N PHE A 158 3.57 47.50 -0.14
CA PHE A 158 2.94 46.31 0.51
C PHE A 158 3.79 45.33 1.35
N LEU A 159 5.14 45.39 1.35
CA LEU A 159 5.96 44.56 2.26
C LEU A 159 7.17 45.32 2.79
N GLN A 160 6.98 46.12 3.84
CA GLN A 160 8.08 46.61 4.68
C GLN A 160 7.68 46.71 6.16
N GLU A 161 7.67 45.58 6.86
CA GLU A 161 7.81 45.52 8.32
C GLU A 161 8.83 44.46 8.74
N CYS A 162 10.11 44.83 8.66
CA CYS A 162 11.23 44.14 9.31
C CYS A 162 12.16 45.20 9.91
N SER A 163 12.47 45.09 11.22
CA SER A 163 13.31 46.01 12.04
C SER A 163 12.96 47.51 11.91
N ASP A 164 12.28 48.16 12.86
CA ASP A 164 12.65 48.25 14.28
C ASP A 164 11.44 48.17 15.22
N GLY A 165 11.66 47.80 16.48
CA GLY A 165 10.56 47.43 17.39
C GLY A 165 10.10 48.50 18.39
N ASN A 166 8.82 48.45 18.80
CA ASN A 166 8.44 48.42 20.22
C ASN A 166 6.94 48.04 20.45
N GLN A 167 6.70 47.14 21.41
CA GLN A 167 5.43 46.86 22.14
C GLN A 167 4.22 46.20 21.42
N ASN A 168 3.96 44.95 21.85
CA ASN A 168 2.65 44.40 22.23
C ASN A 168 1.52 44.33 21.17
N VAL A 169 1.53 43.27 20.35
CA VAL A 169 0.32 42.63 19.80
C VAL A 169 0.41 41.11 20.07
N ASP A 170 -0.72 40.41 20.07
CA ASP A 170 -0.83 39.02 20.52
C ASP A 170 -0.11 38.00 19.61
N SER A 171 0.30 36.86 20.17
CA SER A 171 1.22 35.91 19.54
C SER A 171 0.54 34.79 18.74
N ASP A 172 -0.06 35.13 17.60
CA ASP A 172 -0.36 34.14 16.57
C ASP A 172 0.94 33.75 15.82
N GLU A 173 1.34 32.48 15.92
CA GLU A 173 2.52 31.96 15.23
C GLU A 173 2.29 31.93 13.72
N VAL A 174 2.98 32.80 12.97
CA VAL A 174 3.18 32.62 11.52
C VAL A 174 4.05 31.39 11.29
N VAL A 175 3.39 30.23 11.18
CA VAL A 175 4.02 28.95 10.86
C VAL A 175 4.63 29.05 9.46
N ALA A 176 5.92 29.31 9.40
CA ALA A 176 6.69 29.20 8.17
C ALA A 176 6.60 27.75 7.67
N GLU A 177 5.98 27.57 6.50
CA GLU A 177 5.68 26.23 5.97
C GLU A 177 6.98 25.46 5.76
N ALA A 178 7.17 24.39 6.54
CA ALA A 178 8.46 23.71 6.64
C ALA A 178 8.86 23.09 5.30
N ARG A 179 9.97 23.58 4.74
CA ARG A 179 10.49 23.16 3.43
C ARG A 179 10.67 21.64 3.41
N SER A 180 9.92 20.98 2.54
CA SER A 180 9.93 19.52 2.38
C SER A 180 10.25 19.12 0.94
N GLY A 181 10.73 17.88 0.77
CA GLY A 181 10.97 17.26 -0.53
C GLY A 181 10.02 16.08 -0.78
N THR A 182 9.83 15.72 -2.04
CA THR A 182 9.01 14.60 -2.50
C THR A 182 9.89 13.52 -3.13
N MET A 183 9.72 12.26 -2.71
CA MET A 183 10.33 11.10 -3.34
C MET A 183 9.30 10.34 -4.17
N PHE A 184 9.63 10.05 -5.42
CA PHE A 184 8.86 9.15 -6.30
C PHE A 184 9.51 7.77 -6.45
N GLU A 185 10.85 7.67 -6.42
CA GLU A 185 11.60 6.40 -6.44
C GLU A 185 11.56 5.69 -5.06
N LEU A 186 10.38 5.38 -4.54
CA LEU A 186 10.22 4.72 -3.23
C LEU A 186 10.88 3.33 -3.18
N ASP A 187 11.04 2.65 -4.33
CA ASP A 187 11.77 1.38 -4.48
C ASP A 187 13.25 1.47 -4.03
N LEU A 188 13.82 2.68 -3.88
CA LEU A 188 15.14 2.91 -3.26
C LEU A 188 15.18 2.52 -1.77
N LEU A 189 14.01 2.52 -1.13
CA LEU A 189 13.80 2.22 0.28
C LEU A 189 13.46 0.73 0.50
N ASP A 190 13.37 -0.06 -0.56
CA ASP A 190 13.09 -1.50 -0.53
C ASP A 190 14.37 -2.35 -0.53
N CYS A 191 14.29 -3.52 0.11
CA CYS A 191 15.39 -4.48 0.12
C CYS A 191 15.47 -5.26 -1.20
N PRO A 192 16.58 -5.18 -1.97
CA PRO A 192 16.75 -5.83 -3.29
C PRO A 192 16.99 -7.36 -3.21
N VAL A 193 16.45 -8.00 -2.16
CA VAL A 193 16.51 -9.45 -1.91
C VAL A 193 15.11 -9.99 -1.59
N CYS A 194 14.28 -9.23 -0.86
CA CYS A 194 12.94 -9.67 -0.45
C CYS A 194 11.79 -8.76 -0.91
N PHE A 195 12.09 -7.63 -1.57
CA PHE A 195 11.12 -6.70 -2.16
C PHE A 195 10.07 -6.21 -1.14
N LYS A 196 10.61 -5.67 -0.03
CA LYS A 196 9.89 -5.09 1.10
C LYS A 196 10.71 -3.95 1.69
N ALA A 197 10.03 -3.01 2.35
CA ALA A 197 10.64 -1.87 3.00
C ALA A 197 11.81 -2.28 3.90
N LEU A 198 12.93 -1.58 3.73
CA LEU A 198 14.10 -1.74 4.57
C LEU A 198 13.75 -1.38 6.01
N THR A 199 14.16 -2.23 6.95
CA THR A 199 13.91 -2.02 8.38
C THR A 199 15.20 -2.18 9.16
N ALA A 200 15.37 -1.39 10.22
CA ALA A 200 16.59 -1.41 11.02
C ALA A 200 16.75 -2.77 11.76
N PRO A 201 17.96 -3.37 11.78
CA PRO A 201 19.20 -2.89 11.19
C PRO A 201 19.34 -3.18 9.69
N ILE A 202 19.71 -2.14 8.93
CA ILE A 202 20.04 -2.19 7.50
C ILE A 202 21.56 -2.39 7.37
N TYR A 203 22.00 -3.28 6.49
CA TYR A 203 23.42 -3.55 6.26
C TYR A 203 23.85 -3.21 4.84
N GLN A 204 25.13 -2.88 4.67
CA GLN A 204 25.77 -2.61 3.38
C GLN A 204 27.03 -3.46 3.17
N CYS A 205 27.35 -3.73 1.90
CA CYS A 205 28.67 -4.26 1.49
C CYS A 205 29.63 -3.13 1.11
N ASP A 206 30.93 -3.44 0.91
CA ASP A 206 31.96 -2.43 0.60
C ASP A 206 31.69 -1.64 -0.70
N ASN A 207 30.86 -2.19 -1.61
CA ASN A 207 30.43 -1.52 -2.83
C ASN A 207 29.22 -0.56 -2.65
N GLY A 208 28.58 -0.56 -1.47
CA GLY A 208 27.42 0.29 -1.15
C GLY A 208 26.05 -0.30 -1.50
N HIS A 209 25.95 -1.60 -1.82
CA HIS A 209 24.66 -2.28 -1.95
C HIS A 209 24.11 -2.67 -0.57
N ILE A 210 22.80 -2.53 -0.38
CA ILE A 210 22.12 -2.67 0.92
C ILE A 210 21.21 -3.92 1.02
N ALA A 211 20.97 -4.40 2.24
CA ALA A 211 19.99 -5.45 2.53
C ALA A 211 19.52 -5.42 4.00
N CYS A 212 18.34 -5.97 4.29
CA CYS A 212 17.84 -6.23 5.64
C CYS A 212 18.70 -7.28 6.39
N SER A 213 18.65 -7.24 7.72
CA SER A 213 19.36 -8.19 8.60
C SER A 213 19.08 -9.67 8.29
N SER A 214 17.82 -10.05 8.06
CA SER A 214 17.44 -11.42 7.69
C SER A 214 17.99 -11.80 6.32
N CYS A 215 17.78 -10.92 5.33
CA CYS A 215 18.25 -11.13 3.96
C CYS A 215 19.76 -11.32 3.86
N CYS A 216 20.55 -10.69 4.74
CA CYS A 216 22.00 -10.95 4.84
C CYS A 216 22.32 -12.41 5.20
N VAL A 217 21.53 -13.04 6.07
CA VAL A 217 21.66 -14.46 6.43
C VAL A 217 21.19 -15.35 5.28
N ASP A 218 20.06 -15.01 4.64
CA ASP A 218 19.49 -15.75 3.51
C ASP A 218 20.49 -15.85 2.33
N VAL A 219 21.17 -14.74 1.99
CA VAL A 219 22.26 -14.71 0.98
C VAL A 219 23.61 -15.19 1.51
N ARG A 220 23.66 -15.80 2.69
CA ARG A 220 24.86 -16.37 3.34
C ARG A 220 26.01 -15.37 3.45
N HIS A 221 25.70 -14.14 3.84
CA HIS A 221 26.60 -13.00 3.97
C HIS A 221 27.37 -12.61 2.69
N LYS A 222 26.83 -12.93 1.51
CA LYS A 222 27.36 -12.50 0.20
C LYS A 222 26.35 -11.64 -0.53
N CYS A 223 26.70 -10.39 -0.82
CA CYS A 223 25.85 -9.44 -1.52
C CYS A 223 25.34 -10.02 -2.86
N SER A 224 24.01 -10.04 -3.06
CA SER A 224 23.38 -10.56 -4.29
C SER A 224 23.88 -9.86 -5.56
N ALA A 225 24.10 -8.54 -5.51
CA ALA A 225 24.49 -7.73 -6.64
C ALA A 225 25.99 -7.80 -7.01
N CYS A 226 26.90 -8.13 -6.07
CA CYS A 226 28.34 -8.09 -6.34
C CYS A 226 29.22 -9.11 -5.58
N THR A 227 28.61 -10.09 -4.90
CA THR A 227 29.24 -11.20 -4.15
C THR A 227 30.16 -10.86 -2.97
N LEU A 228 30.52 -9.58 -2.78
CA LEU A 228 31.27 -9.08 -1.61
C LEU A 228 30.55 -9.36 -0.28
N PRO A 229 31.27 -9.39 0.86
CA PRO A 229 30.67 -9.60 2.18
C PRO A 229 29.57 -8.58 2.51
N ILE A 230 28.50 -9.03 3.17
CA ILE A 230 27.41 -8.17 3.66
C ILE A 230 26.90 -8.64 5.03
N GLY A 231 26.44 -7.71 5.87
CA GLY A 231 26.02 -7.97 7.25
C GLY A 231 27.02 -7.50 8.32
N ASN A 232 28.17 -6.94 7.93
CA ASN A 232 29.17 -6.41 8.88
C ASN A 232 28.95 -4.91 9.18
N TYR A 233 28.71 -4.10 8.14
CA TYR A 233 28.57 -2.65 8.27
C TYR A 233 27.09 -2.24 8.24
N ARG A 234 26.64 -1.58 9.30
CA ARG A 234 25.25 -1.10 9.44
C ARG A 234 25.09 0.28 8.79
N CYS A 235 24.17 0.41 7.83
CA CYS A 235 23.95 1.63 7.06
C CYS A 235 23.03 2.61 7.81
N ARG A 236 23.52 3.18 8.92
CA ARG A 236 22.74 4.03 9.84
C ARG A 236 22.05 5.23 9.19
N ILE A 237 22.62 5.80 8.12
CA ILE A 237 21.99 6.89 7.39
C ILE A 237 20.72 6.43 6.68
N MET A 238 20.73 5.23 6.08
CA MET A 238 19.57 4.68 5.39
C MET A 238 18.42 4.40 6.36
N GLU A 239 18.74 4.00 7.59
CA GLU A 239 17.74 3.78 8.66
C GLU A 239 16.99 5.08 8.96
N ARG A 240 17.71 6.20 9.19
CA ARG A 240 17.10 7.53 9.37
C ARG A 240 16.33 8.00 8.13
N VAL A 241 16.80 7.71 6.92
CA VAL A 241 16.13 8.10 5.67
C VAL A 241 14.79 7.38 5.48
N VAL A 242 14.70 6.07 5.80
CA VAL A 242 13.42 5.35 5.75
C VAL A 242 12.46 5.88 6.81
N GLU A 243 12.94 6.09 8.05
CA GLU A 243 12.16 6.66 9.16
C GLU A 243 11.63 8.08 8.85
N ALA A 244 12.40 8.90 8.11
CA ALA A 244 12.08 10.28 7.78
C ALA A 244 11.23 10.49 6.51
N ILE A 245 11.00 9.44 5.70
CA ILE A 245 10.16 9.51 4.50
C ILE A 245 8.75 9.04 4.87
N ILE A 246 7.82 10.01 4.88
CA ILE A 246 6.43 9.83 5.29
C ILE A 246 5.55 9.61 4.06
N VAL A 247 4.81 8.50 4.02
CA VAL A 247 3.85 8.16 2.97
C VAL A 247 2.40 8.25 3.48
N PRO A 248 1.45 8.67 2.63
CA PRO A 248 0.02 8.60 2.96
C PRO A 248 -0.49 7.15 2.94
N CYS A 249 -1.60 6.90 3.65
CA CYS A 249 -2.31 5.63 3.57
C CYS A 249 -2.73 5.30 2.12
N PRO A 250 -2.62 4.04 1.65
CA PRO A 250 -3.16 3.62 0.35
C PRO A 250 -4.67 3.90 0.14
N ASN A 251 -5.42 4.11 1.23
CA ASN A 251 -6.85 4.47 1.22
C ASN A 251 -7.10 5.98 1.41
N THR A 252 -6.11 6.86 1.22
CA THR A 252 -6.30 8.33 1.34
C THR A 252 -7.32 8.87 0.34
N LYS A 253 -7.32 8.36 -0.91
CA LYS A 253 -8.38 8.60 -1.91
C LYS A 253 -9.79 8.11 -1.52
N HIS A 254 -9.91 7.40 -0.40
CA HIS A 254 -11.18 6.96 0.20
C HIS A 254 -11.46 7.66 1.55
N GLY A 255 -10.72 8.74 1.86
CA GLY A 255 -10.92 9.58 3.04
C GLY A 255 -9.99 9.32 4.22
N CYS A 256 -8.98 8.43 4.09
CA CYS A 256 -8.03 8.19 5.17
C CYS A 256 -7.02 9.34 5.32
N PRO A 257 -6.98 10.07 6.46
CA PRO A 257 -6.04 11.19 6.66
C PRO A 257 -4.65 10.73 7.11
N GLU A 258 -4.51 9.45 7.51
CA GLU A 258 -3.33 8.91 8.18
C GLU A 258 -2.10 8.83 7.27
N LYS A 259 -0.93 9.08 7.86
CA LYS A 259 0.39 9.03 7.22
C LYS A 259 1.39 8.33 8.13
N PHE A 260 2.35 7.61 7.54
CA PHE A 260 3.26 6.71 8.25
C PHE A 260 4.69 6.80 7.71
N SER A 261 5.69 6.33 8.45
CA SER A 261 7.03 6.12 7.86
C SER A 261 6.98 4.96 6.85
N TYR A 262 7.90 4.96 5.88
CA TYR A 262 7.82 4.04 4.75
C TYR A 262 7.89 2.55 5.17
N GLY A 263 6.82 1.80 4.86
CA GLY A 263 6.64 0.39 5.19
C GLY A 263 5.66 0.16 6.34
N GLU A 264 5.44 1.13 7.21
CA GLU A 264 4.47 1.04 8.31
C GLU A 264 3.02 1.19 7.84
N GLU A 265 2.79 1.86 6.70
CA GLU A 265 1.44 2.03 6.15
C GLU A 265 0.78 0.68 5.79
N LEU A 266 1.59 -0.34 5.45
CA LEU A 266 1.12 -1.71 5.15
C LEU A 266 0.69 -2.49 6.41
N VAL A 267 1.04 -2.01 7.60
CA VAL A 267 0.51 -2.51 8.88
C VAL A 267 -0.86 -1.88 9.12
N HIS A 268 -0.97 -0.56 8.94
CA HIS A 268 -2.23 0.17 9.07
C HIS A 268 -3.27 -0.27 8.01
N GLU A 269 -2.89 -0.49 6.76
CA GLU A 269 -3.81 -0.80 5.65
C GLU A 269 -4.75 -1.98 5.98
N LYS A 270 -4.21 -3.01 6.67
CA LYS A 270 -4.94 -4.21 7.10
C LYS A 270 -6.02 -3.93 8.14
N GLN A 271 -5.94 -2.81 8.84
CA GLN A 271 -6.86 -2.35 9.89
C GLN A 271 -7.51 -1.00 9.55
N CYS A 272 -7.32 -0.48 8.34
CA CYS A 272 -7.79 0.84 7.94
C CYS A 272 -9.34 0.87 7.85
N GLY A 273 -9.97 1.82 8.55
CA GLY A 273 -11.44 1.99 8.51
C GLY A 273 -12.00 2.40 7.14
N PHE A 274 -11.15 2.95 6.29
CA PHE A 274 -11.44 3.35 4.91
C PHE A 274 -11.08 2.27 3.87
N ALA A 275 -10.66 1.08 4.32
CA ALA A 275 -10.35 -0.02 3.42
C ALA A 275 -11.63 -0.55 2.75
N LEU A 276 -11.70 -0.47 1.42
CA LEU A 276 -12.90 -0.85 0.65
C LEU A 276 -13.38 -2.27 0.96
N CYS A 277 -14.70 -2.40 1.10
CA CYS A 277 -15.42 -3.66 1.20
C CYS A 277 -16.29 -3.85 -0.05
N HIS A 278 -16.46 -5.09 -0.49
CA HIS A 278 -17.24 -5.44 -1.68
C HIS A 278 -18.70 -5.76 -1.32
N CYS A 279 -19.62 -5.52 -2.26
CA CYS A 279 -20.99 -6.00 -2.15
C CYS A 279 -21.03 -7.53 -1.99
N PRO A 280 -21.80 -8.08 -1.03
CA PRO A 280 -21.99 -9.52 -0.91
C PRO A 280 -22.93 -10.11 -1.99
N GLU A 281 -23.64 -9.26 -2.74
CA GLU A 281 -24.53 -9.70 -3.81
C GLU A 281 -23.74 -10.20 -5.03
N ARG A 282 -24.13 -11.36 -5.57
CA ARG A 282 -23.32 -12.15 -6.52
C ARG A 282 -23.03 -11.46 -7.84
N SER A 283 -24.01 -10.71 -8.36
CA SER A 283 -23.91 -9.99 -9.62
C SER A 283 -23.36 -8.57 -9.45
N CYS A 284 -23.24 -8.08 -8.21
CA CYS A 284 -22.84 -6.71 -7.95
C CYS A 284 -21.31 -6.57 -7.87
N LYS A 285 -20.76 -5.70 -8.71
CA LYS A 285 -19.32 -5.38 -8.73
C LYS A 285 -18.93 -4.24 -7.76
N TYR A 286 -19.91 -3.60 -7.10
CA TYR A 286 -19.67 -2.42 -6.26
C TYR A 286 -18.71 -2.73 -5.09
N ALA A 287 -17.78 -1.81 -4.86
CA ALA A 287 -16.96 -1.78 -3.65
C ALA A 287 -16.90 -0.33 -3.13
N GLY A 288 -17.00 -0.18 -1.81
CA GLY A 288 -17.08 1.13 -1.14
C GLY A 288 -16.55 1.06 0.29
N VAL A 289 -16.42 2.21 0.94
CA VAL A 289 -16.16 2.24 2.39
C VAL A 289 -17.38 1.73 3.16
N TYR A 290 -17.19 1.30 4.41
CA TYR A 290 -18.19 0.54 5.18
C TYR A 290 -19.61 1.15 5.20
N LYS A 291 -19.72 2.48 5.35
CA LYS A 291 -21.02 3.19 5.37
C LYS A 291 -21.67 3.22 3.99
N ASP A 292 -20.90 3.57 2.97
CA ASP A 292 -21.37 3.76 1.60
C ASP A 292 -21.81 2.42 1.00
N LEU A 293 -21.11 1.33 1.35
CA LEU A 293 -21.51 -0.03 1.01
C LEU A 293 -22.86 -0.43 1.61
N TYR A 294 -23.13 -0.05 2.86
CA TYR A 294 -24.42 -0.29 3.50
C TYR A 294 -25.55 0.51 2.83
N LEU A 295 -25.30 1.76 2.44
CA LEU A 295 -26.26 2.59 1.70
C LEU A 295 -26.52 2.01 0.30
N HIS A 296 -25.47 1.70 -0.46
CA HIS A 296 -25.59 1.00 -1.74
C HIS A 296 -26.45 -0.27 -1.63
N TYR A 297 -26.22 -1.11 -0.61
CA TYR A 297 -27.04 -2.32 -0.40
C TYR A 297 -28.49 -1.99 -0.01
N ASN A 298 -28.71 -0.98 0.85
CA ASN A 298 -30.04 -0.48 1.22
C ASN A 298 -30.86 -0.02 -0.01
N ASP A 299 -30.19 0.59 -0.99
CA ASP A 299 -30.85 1.28 -2.10
C ASP A 299 -31.00 0.38 -3.35
N ASN A 300 -30.13 -0.63 -3.52
CA ASN A 300 -30.07 -1.46 -4.73
C ASN A 300 -30.43 -2.95 -4.52
N HIS A 301 -30.32 -3.46 -3.28
CA HIS A 301 -30.38 -4.91 -3.00
C HIS A 301 -31.25 -5.29 -1.79
N ARG A 302 -31.93 -4.32 -1.18
CA ARG A 302 -32.63 -4.50 0.10
C ARG A 302 -33.89 -5.35 0.00
N ASP A 303 -33.83 -6.53 0.60
CA ASP A 303 -35.02 -7.30 0.97
C ASP A 303 -35.56 -6.80 2.33
N GLY A 304 -36.86 -6.48 2.37
CA GLY A 304 -37.57 -6.08 3.59
C GLY A 304 -37.69 -7.17 4.66
N TRP A 305 -37.52 -8.44 4.29
CA TRP A 305 -37.59 -9.59 5.21
C TRP A 305 -36.23 -9.93 5.85
N ASN A 306 -35.12 -9.62 5.18
CA ASN A 306 -33.77 -10.04 5.58
C ASN A 306 -33.08 -8.97 6.45
N ILE A 307 -33.78 -8.51 7.49
CA ILE A 307 -33.36 -7.39 8.33
C ILE A 307 -33.26 -7.82 9.80
N PHE A 308 -32.20 -7.40 10.50
CA PHE A 308 -31.99 -7.71 11.92
C PHE A 308 -31.83 -6.46 12.82
N ALA A 309 -31.91 -6.68 14.13
CA ALA A 309 -31.56 -5.70 15.15
C ALA A 309 -30.77 -6.39 16.26
N CYS A 310 -29.73 -5.74 16.78
CA CYS A 310 -28.86 -6.34 17.79
C CYS A 310 -29.62 -6.72 19.07
N GLY A 311 -29.30 -7.91 19.60
CA GLY A 311 -29.96 -8.53 20.76
C GLY A 311 -31.27 -9.25 20.44
N LEU A 312 -31.85 -9.10 19.24
CA LEU A 312 -33.05 -9.82 18.83
C LEU A 312 -32.72 -11.07 18.01
N ALA A 313 -33.47 -12.15 18.22
CA ALA A 313 -33.36 -13.39 17.47
C ALA A 313 -34.40 -13.42 16.33
N ILE A 314 -33.93 -13.44 15.09
CA ILE A 314 -34.76 -13.50 13.88
C ILE A 314 -34.79 -14.91 13.28
N GLN A 315 -35.76 -15.18 12.40
CA GLN A 315 -35.74 -16.38 11.55
C GLN A 315 -35.04 -16.03 10.23
N ALA A 316 -33.96 -16.75 9.92
CA ALA A 316 -33.23 -16.65 8.67
C ALA A 316 -33.64 -17.84 7.79
N TRP A 317 -34.17 -17.56 6.60
CA TRP A 317 -34.60 -18.57 5.63
C TRP A 317 -33.75 -18.43 4.36
N MET A 318 -33.28 -19.55 3.82
CA MET A 318 -32.43 -19.60 2.63
C MET A 318 -32.68 -20.92 1.88
N HIS A 319 -32.78 -20.89 0.55
CA HIS A 319 -32.69 -22.13 -0.22
C HIS A 319 -31.24 -22.55 -0.39
N THR A 320 -30.95 -23.85 -0.33
CA THR A 320 -29.56 -24.35 -0.38
C THR A 320 -28.89 -24.10 -1.74
N CYS A 321 -29.67 -23.90 -2.81
CA CYS A 321 -29.18 -23.42 -4.10
C CYS A 321 -28.75 -21.94 -4.09
N ASP A 322 -29.31 -21.10 -3.20
CA ASP A 322 -28.90 -19.70 -3.03
C ASP A 322 -27.48 -19.63 -2.48
N LYS A 323 -27.09 -20.54 -1.59
CA LYS A 323 -25.80 -20.63 -0.86
C LYS A 323 -25.37 -19.40 -0.04
N ILE A 324 -26.07 -18.27 -0.16
CA ILE A 324 -25.83 -17.05 0.61
C ILE A 324 -27.15 -16.33 0.88
N LEU A 325 -27.29 -15.85 2.11
CA LEU A 325 -28.31 -14.93 2.58
C LEU A 325 -27.60 -13.71 3.18
N VAL A 326 -28.05 -12.50 2.86
CA VAL A 326 -27.49 -11.25 3.41
C VAL A 326 -28.50 -10.65 4.39
N LEU A 327 -28.06 -10.37 5.61
CA LEU A 327 -28.86 -9.77 6.68
C LEU A 327 -28.39 -8.33 6.92
N GLN A 328 -29.30 -7.36 6.80
CA GLN A 328 -29.00 -5.94 6.99
C GLN A 328 -29.44 -5.45 8.39
N GLU A 329 -28.62 -4.66 9.08
CA GLU A 329 -29.00 -4.14 10.40
C GLU A 329 -29.90 -2.90 10.30
N THR A 330 -31.04 -2.91 11.00
CA THR A 330 -32.01 -1.80 11.11
C THR A 330 -31.46 -0.42 11.49
N ARG A 331 -30.31 -0.33 12.18
CA ARG A 331 -29.92 0.89 12.93
C ARG A 331 -28.52 1.44 12.68
N ALA A 332 -27.53 0.60 12.39
CA ALA A 332 -26.13 1.00 12.57
C ALA A 332 -25.13 0.31 11.61
N GLY A 333 -25.55 0.14 10.36
CA GLY A 333 -24.63 0.08 9.21
C GLY A 333 -24.05 -1.28 8.84
N ALA A 334 -24.44 -2.37 9.51
CA ALA A 334 -23.86 -3.68 9.24
C ALA A 334 -24.61 -4.48 8.15
N LEU A 335 -23.83 -5.16 7.31
CA LEU A 335 -24.25 -6.31 6.51
C LEU A 335 -23.60 -7.58 7.09
N VAL A 336 -24.39 -8.64 7.26
CA VAL A 336 -23.95 -9.94 7.78
C VAL A 336 -24.36 -11.03 6.80
N THR A 337 -23.40 -11.78 6.28
CA THR A 337 -23.65 -12.89 5.36
C THR A 337 -23.78 -14.20 6.13
N VAL A 338 -24.83 -14.96 5.80
CA VAL A 338 -25.00 -16.37 6.21
C VAL A 338 -24.78 -17.20 4.95
N GLN A 339 -23.72 -17.99 4.91
CA GLN A 339 -23.36 -18.82 3.76
C GLN A 339 -23.53 -20.29 4.09
N CYS A 340 -24.03 -21.11 3.16
CA CYS A 340 -24.08 -22.56 3.32
C CYS A 340 -23.29 -23.32 2.24
N PHE A 341 -22.61 -24.37 2.68
CA PHE A 341 -21.72 -25.22 1.88
C PHE A 341 -22.21 -26.66 2.02
N GLU A 342 -22.37 -27.38 0.91
CA GLU A 342 -22.79 -28.79 0.92
C GLU A 342 -21.56 -29.71 0.99
N GLU A 343 -21.58 -30.62 1.96
CA GLU A 343 -20.49 -31.55 2.26
C GLU A 343 -21.01 -33.00 2.33
N PRO A 344 -20.16 -34.03 2.17
CA PRO A 344 -20.60 -35.43 2.10
C PRO A 344 -21.31 -36.02 3.33
N ASN A 345 -21.45 -35.26 4.43
CA ASN A 345 -22.05 -35.70 5.69
C ASN A 345 -23.05 -34.68 6.29
N GLY A 346 -23.29 -33.54 5.61
CA GLY A 346 -24.06 -32.44 6.17
C GLY A 346 -23.98 -31.14 5.36
N MET A 347 -24.60 -30.09 5.89
CA MET A 347 -24.39 -28.71 5.45
C MET A 347 -23.52 -27.97 6.46
N PHE A 348 -22.49 -27.25 6.02
CA PHE A 348 -21.78 -26.30 6.87
C PHE A 348 -22.38 -24.90 6.67
N VAL A 349 -22.62 -24.18 7.75
CA VAL A 349 -23.12 -22.80 7.72
C VAL A 349 -22.15 -21.87 8.43
N SER A 350 -21.66 -20.83 7.74
CA SER A 350 -20.78 -19.80 8.30
C SER A 350 -21.49 -18.45 8.31
N VAL A 351 -21.16 -17.62 9.31
CA VAL A 351 -21.74 -16.28 9.50
C VAL A 351 -20.62 -15.26 9.66
N ASN A 352 -20.59 -14.26 8.78
CA ASN A 352 -19.51 -13.28 8.69
C ASN A 352 -20.09 -11.86 8.55
N CYS A 353 -19.43 -10.84 9.12
CA CYS A 353 -19.78 -9.44 8.87
C CYS A 353 -18.95 -8.89 7.71
N ILE A 354 -19.60 -8.19 6.77
CA ILE A 354 -18.89 -7.49 5.68
C ILE A 354 -18.36 -6.18 6.23
N ALA A 355 -17.09 -6.17 6.65
CA ALA A 355 -16.48 -5.05 7.38
C ALA A 355 -14.95 -4.98 7.18
N PRO A 356 -14.34 -3.78 7.29
CA PRO A 356 -12.90 -3.65 7.48
C PRO A 356 -12.53 -4.10 8.90
N SER A 357 -11.29 -4.53 9.11
CA SER A 357 -10.79 -5.04 10.39
C SER A 357 -10.55 -3.95 11.46
N ALA A 358 -10.92 -2.70 11.18
CA ALA A 358 -10.71 -1.55 12.05
C ALA A 358 -11.39 -1.71 13.44
N PRO A 359 -10.74 -1.32 14.55
CA PRO A 359 -11.34 -1.41 15.88
C PRO A 359 -12.69 -0.68 15.97
N GLY A 360 -13.67 -1.31 16.61
CA GLY A 360 -15.04 -0.80 16.76
C GLY A 360 -15.96 -0.95 15.54
N VAL A 361 -15.44 -1.39 14.38
CA VAL A 361 -16.23 -1.53 13.13
C VAL A 361 -16.60 -2.99 12.91
N GLY A 362 -17.89 -3.29 12.74
CA GLY A 362 -18.39 -4.65 12.46
C GLY A 362 -18.18 -5.67 13.58
N GLU A 363 -17.90 -5.24 14.82
CA GLU A 363 -17.61 -6.15 15.94
C GLU A 363 -18.89 -6.74 16.56
N PHE A 364 -19.26 -7.93 16.09
CA PHE A 364 -20.43 -8.68 16.53
C PHE A 364 -20.07 -10.03 17.16
N ALA A 365 -21.02 -10.56 17.92
CA ALA A 365 -21.10 -11.95 18.37
C ALA A 365 -22.44 -12.54 17.88
N TYR A 366 -22.55 -13.85 17.68
CA TYR A 366 -23.81 -14.46 17.26
C TYR A 366 -24.11 -15.80 17.94
N VAL A 367 -25.41 -16.13 18.01
CA VAL A 367 -25.90 -17.50 18.21
C VAL A 367 -26.68 -17.88 16.96
N LEU A 368 -26.27 -18.95 16.29
CA LEU A 368 -27.01 -19.60 15.22
C LEU A 368 -27.65 -20.87 15.76
N SER A 369 -28.83 -21.21 15.26
CA SER A 369 -29.51 -22.46 15.59
C SER A 369 -30.38 -22.94 14.43
N TYR A 370 -30.51 -24.24 14.31
CA TYR A 370 -31.35 -24.93 13.33
C TYR A 370 -32.17 -26.00 14.06
N SER A 371 -33.47 -26.09 13.77
CA SER A 371 -34.39 -27.01 14.43
C SER A 371 -35.33 -27.68 13.43
N ASP A 372 -35.30 -29.00 13.39
CA ASP A 372 -36.18 -29.85 12.56
C ASP A 372 -36.45 -31.18 13.28
N GLY A 373 -37.63 -31.76 13.07
CA GLY A 373 -38.04 -33.04 13.68
C GLY A 373 -38.00 -33.09 15.22
N GLY A 374 -37.99 -31.95 15.90
CA GLY A 374 -37.80 -31.84 17.35
C GLY A 374 -36.33 -31.92 17.82
N LYS A 375 -35.37 -32.06 16.91
CA LYS A 375 -33.94 -31.90 17.17
C LYS A 375 -33.56 -30.42 17.03
N THR A 376 -32.55 -29.98 17.77
CA THR A 376 -31.95 -28.65 17.62
C THR A 376 -30.44 -28.76 17.64
N VAL A 377 -29.78 -28.09 16.70
CA VAL A 377 -28.33 -27.83 16.70
C VAL A 377 -28.13 -26.34 16.91
N SER A 378 -27.18 -25.94 17.76
CA SER A 378 -26.85 -24.53 18.01
C SER A 378 -25.34 -24.32 18.09
N PHE A 379 -24.92 -23.12 17.70
CA PHE A 379 -23.53 -22.69 17.62
C PHE A 379 -23.45 -21.23 18.08
N GLU A 380 -22.56 -20.91 19.03
CA GLU A 380 -22.36 -19.54 19.55
C GLU A 380 -20.90 -19.13 19.33
N MET A 381 -20.71 -18.00 18.64
CA MET A 381 -19.41 -17.34 18.48
C MET A 381 -19.40 -16.03 19.27
N SER A 382 -18.42 -15.88 20.15
CA SER A 382 -18.17 -14.67 20.93
C SER A 382 -17.56 -13.52 20.11
N GLU A 383 -16.97 -13.85 18.96
CA GLU A 383 -16.41 -12.92 17.98
C GLU A 383 -16.77 -13.44 16.57
N MET A 384 -17.49 -12.64 15.80
CA MET A 384 -17.87 -12.94 14.42
C MET A 384 -16.74 -12.49 13.48
N ASN A 385 -16.37 -13.35 12.53
CA ASN A 385 -15.37 -13.01 11.52
C ASN A 385 -15.80 -11.81 10.67
N ARG A 386 -14.84 -10.91 10.41
CA ARG A 386 -15.00 -9.69 9.61
C ARG A 386 -14.25 -9.85 8.30
N ILE A 387 -14.96 -9.77 7.18
CA ILE A 387 -14.42 -10.01 5.84
C ILE A 387 -14.69 -8.82 4.92
N ARG A 388 -13.71 -8.43 4.09
CA ARG A 388 -13.84 -7.35 3.10
C ARG A 388 -14.49 -7.79 1.78
N LYS A 389 -14.68 -9.09 1.59
CA LYS A 389 -15.29 -9.73 0.41
C LYS A 389 -15.75 -11.14 0.77
N VAL A 390 -16.86 -11.59 0.20
CA VAL A 390 -17.35 -12.97 0.33
C VAL A 390 -16.40 -13.94 -0.39
N SER A 391 -16.08 -15.06 0.25
CA SER A 391 -15.43 -16.22 -0.39
C SER A 391 -16.39 -17.40 -0.40
N PHE A 392 -16.37 -18.21 -1.47
CA PHE A 392 -17.12 -19.47 -1.57
C PHE A 392 -16.19 -20.70 -1.44
N GLN A 393 -15.00 -20.52 -0.86
CA GLN A 393 -14.16 -21.60 -0.35
C GLN A 393 -14.63 -22.00 1.06
N ASN A 394 -14.25 -23.21 1.51
CA ASN A 394 -14.65 -23.72 2.82
C ASN A 394 -14.22 -22.77 3.96
N PRO A 395 -15.12 -22.44 4.90
CA PRO A 395 -14.85 -21.54 6.01
C PRO A 395 -14.01 -22.23 7.11
N GLU A 396 -13.25 -21.45 7.88
CA GLU A 396 -12.59 -21.95 9.09
C GLU A 396 -13.60 -22.10 10.24
N ASP A 397 -14.44 -21.09 10.49
CA ASP A 397 -15.53 -21.14 11.48
C ASP A 397 -16.88 -21.43 10.83
N TYR A 398 -17.53 -22.52 11.28
CA TYR A 398 -18.85 -22.94 10.79
C TYR A 398 -19.63 -23.78 11.81
N MET A 399 -20.95 -23.66 11.73
CA MET A 399 -21.89 -24.63 12.31
C MET A 399 -22.10 -25.79 11.34
N SER A 400 -21.79 -27.01 11.76
CA SER A 400 -22.14 -28.22 11.01
C SER A 400 -23.58 -28.64 11.32
N ILE A 401 -24.39 -28.84 10.29
CA ILE A 401 -25.74 -29.43 10.36
C ILE A 401 -25.66 -30.83 9.74
N PRO A 402 -25.67 -31.91 10.55
CA PRO A 402 -25.60 -33.28 10.04
C PRO A 402 -26.81 -33.67 9.20
N ASP A 403 -26.61 -34.52 8.19
CA ASP A 403 -27.68 -34.98 7.29
C ASP A 403 -28.91 -35.56 8.02
N HIS A 404 -28.69 -36.30 9.11
CA HIS A 404 -29.76 -36.90 9.91
C HIS A 404 -30.61 -35.87 10.70
N CYS A 405 -30.27 -34.58 10.64
CA CYS A 405 -31.05 -33.49 11.19
C CYS A 405 -31.86 -32.73 10.12
N MET A 406 -31.63 -32.96 8.82
CA MET A 406 -32.30 -32.24 7.73
C MET A 406 -33.26 -33.19 6.99
N LEU A 407 -34.56 -33.17 7.33
CA LEU A 407 -35.56 -34.00 6.64
C LEU A 407 -35.82 -33.54 5.19
N PHE A 408 -35.52 -32.28 4.88
CA PHE A 408 -35.62 -31.68 3.54
C PHE A 408 -34.38 -30.82 3.28
N ARG A 409 -33.62 -31.09 2.22
CA ARG A 409 -32.40 -30.33 1.88
C ARG A 409 -32.68 -28.98 1.21
N ASP A 410 -33.89 -28.75 0.70
CA ASP A 410 -34.18 -27.66 -0.26
C ASP A 410 -34.28 -26.27 0.40
N SER A 411 -34.39 -26.19 1.72
CA SER A 411 -34.40 -24.93 2.47
C SER A 411 -33.87 -25.08 3.90
N LEU A 412 -33.06 -24.11 4.33
CA LEU A 412 -32.55 -23.99 5.69
C LEU A 412 -33.35 -22.93 6.44
N LYS A 413 -34.20 -23.37 7.38
CA LYS A 413 -34.88 -22.50 8.33
C LYS A 413 -34.08 -22.42 9.63
N MET A 414 -33.36 -21.33 9.80
CA MET A 414 -32.49 -21.08 10.95
C MET A 414 -33.06 -19.99 11.85
N LYS A 415 -32.64 -19.97 13.11
CA LYS A 415 -32.85 -18.86 14.05
C LYS A 415 -31.50 -18.29 14.45
N ILE A 416 -31.28 -17.01 14.17
CA ILE A 416 -30.02 -16.32 14.43
C ILE A 416 -30.24 -15.10 15.33
N CYS A 417 -29.36 -14.92 16.31
CA CYS A 417 -29.34 -13.76 17.21
C CYS A 417 -27.95 -13.12 17.17
N ILE A 418 -27.88 -11.89 16.67
CA ILE A 418 -26.63 -11.12 16.52
C ILE A 418 -26.59 -10.06 17.65
N ARG A 419 -25.43 -9.86 18.27
CA ARG A 419 -25.20 -8.92 19.40
C ARG A 419 -23.95 -8.09 19.12
N ARG A 420 -23.87 -6.83 19.55
CA ARG A 420 -22.61 -6.07 19.47
C ARG A 420 -21.65 -6.54 20.57
N ARG A 421 -20.35 -6.54 20.26
CA ARG A 421 -19.32 -6.85 21.27
C ARG A 421 -19.43 -5.85 22.43
N GLY A 422 -19.60 -6.36 23.65
CA GLY A 422 -19.78 -5.55 24.86
C GLY A 422 -21.24 -5.33 25.30
N GLU A 423 -22.24 -5.62 24.47
CA GLU A 423 -23.64 -5.60 24.92
C GLU A 423 -23.91 -6.81 25.85
N LYS A 424 -24.24 -6.53 27.12
CA LYS A 424 -24.73 -7.57 28.03
C LYS A 424 -26.05 -8.15 27.51
N LYS A 425 -26.27 -9.45 27.71
CA LYS A 425 -27.60 -10.06 27.54
C LYS A 425 -28.60 -9.23 28.35
N LYS A 426 -29.65 -8.72 27.69
CA LYS A 426 -30.89 -8.44 28.39
C LYS A 426 -31.53 -9.78 28.68
N GLU A 427 -31.51 -10.18 29.94
CA GLU A 427 -32.43 -11.20 30.44
C GLU A 427 -33.84 -10.63 30.24
N GLY A 428 -34.72 -11.42 29.60
CA GLY A 428 -36.07 -10.98 29.31
C GLY A 428 -36.95 -11.14 30.54
N ASP A 429 -37.88 -10.20 30.76
CA ASP A 429 -38.91 -10.36 31.78
C ASP A 429 -39.79 -11.58 31.45
N GLU A 430 -39.69 -12.63 32.27
CA GLU A 430 -40.69 -13.70 32.32
C GLU A 430 -41.84 -13.26 33.24
N ASN A 431 -43.03 -13.02 32.66
CA ASN A 431 -44.30 -12.90 33.40
C ASN A 431 -45.50 -13.08 32.45
#